data_AF-A0A920WQZ0-F1
#
_entry.id   AF-A0A920WQZ0-F1
#
_cell.length_a   1.000
_cell.length_b   1.000
_cell.length_c   1.000
_cell.angle_alpha   90.00
_cell.angle_beta   90.00
_cell.angle_gamma   90.00
#
_symmetry.space_group_name_H-M   'P 1'
#
loop_
_entity.id
_entity.type
_entity.pdbx_description
1 polymer ?
#
loop_
_entity_poly.entity_id
_entity_poly.type
_entity_poly.pdbx_seq_one_letter_code
_entity_poly.pdbx_strand_id
1 'polypeptide(L)'
;MRDWRCAAGRKVQREPTRLIIGERNLFREHVTVHRSNTPEEDTRIGSENFFMVNSHVGHNTVVGNKAVLANGALVGGHAMIGDGAFLPGKPWCTSSAE
;
A
#
# COMPACT_ATOMS: atom_id res chain seq x y z
N MET A 1 26.31 -23.76 17.54
CA MET A 1 26.55 -23.14 16.21
C MET A 1 25.30 -23.30 15.35
N ARG A 2 24.50 -22.25 15.21
CA ARG A 2 23.62 -21.96 14.07
C ARG A 2 23.43 -20.45 14.05
N ASP A 3 24.22 -19.81 13.19
CA ASP A 3 24.27 -18.37 12.96
C ASP A 3 23.02 -17.96 12.17
N TRP A 4 21.94 -17.60 12.87
CA TRP A 4 20.76 -16.99 12.27
C TRP A 4 21.01 -15.50 12.04
N ARG A 5 21.99 -15.18 11.18
CA ARG A 5 22.02 -13.87 10.54
C ARG A 5 20.86 -13.83 9.57
N CYS A 6 19.79 -13.17 9.96
CA CYS A 6 18.84 -12.64 8.99
C CYS A 6 19.65 -11.91 7.92
N ALA A 7 19.63 -12.44 6.69
CA ALA A 7 20.10 -11.72 5.53
C ALA A 7 19.44 -10.33 5.59
N ALA A 8 20.28 -9.29 5.57
CA ALA A 8 19.85 -7.91 5.75
C ALA A 8 18.81 -7.55 4.68
N GLY A 9 17.54 -7.73 5.00
CA GLY A 9 16.45 -7.08 4.28
C GLY A 9 16.78 -5.60 4.24
N ARG A 10 16.80 -5.04 3.03
CA ARG A 10 17.17 -3.66 2.71
C ARG A 10 16.77 -2.74 3.86
N LYS A 11 17.75 -2.21 4.59
CA LYS A 11 17.50 -1.26 5.67
C LYS A 11 16.83 -0.05 5.04
N VAL A 12 15.56 0.19 5.37
CA VAL A 12 14.93 1.50 5.18
C VAL A 12 15.90 2.49 5.81
N GLN A 13 16.48 3.37 5.00
CA GLN A 13 17.34 4.42 5.51
C GLN A 13 16.52 5.23 6.51
N ARG A 14 17.12 5.62 7.64
CA ARG A 14 16.43 6.27 8.77
C ARG A 14 15.99 7.72 8.46
N GLU A 15 15.78 8.00 7.20
CA GLU A 15 15.32 9.28 6.70
C GLU A 15 13.79 9.37 6.87
N PRO A 16 13.26 10.58 7.06
CA PRO A 16 11.83 10.78 7.29
C PRO A 16 11.03 10.54 6.00
N THR A 17 10.56 9.32 5.80
CA THR A 17 9.63 8.98 4.70
C THR A 17 8.19 9.19 5.14
N ARG A 18 7.28 9.53 4.22
CA ARG A 18 5.89 9.88 4.56
C ARG A 18 4.86 8.89 4.00
N LEU A 19 3.71 8.92 4.64
CA LEU A 19 2.44 8.35 4.18
C LEU A 19 1.41 9.48 4.24
N ILE A 20 0.77 9.76 3.12
CA ILE A 20 -0.23 10.81 2.99
C ILE A 20 -1.58 10.14 2.72
N ILE A 21 -2.58 10.43 3.56
CA ILE A 21 -3.93 9.89 3.43
C ILE A 21 -4.91 11.06 3.33
N GLY A 22 -5.76 11.03 2.31
CA GLY A 22 -6.83 12.01 2.12
C GLY A 22 -8.00 11.82 3.08
N GLU A 23 -9.14 12.43 2.76
CA GLU A 23 -10.29 12.49 3.65
C GLU A 23 -11.30 11.36 3.39
N ARG A 24 -12.13 11.06 4.41
CA ARG A 24 -13.28 10.14 4.30
C ARG A 24 -12.94 8.74 3.80
N ASN A 25 -11.71 8.28 4.02
CA ASN A 25 -11.33 6.91 3.76
C ASN A 25 -11.86 5.99 4.86
N LEU A 26 -12.30 4.81 4.47
CA LEU A 26 -12.81 3.79 5.37
C LEU A 26 -11.87 2.59 5.36
N PHE A 27 -11.14 2.41 6.47
CA PHE A 27 -10.25 1.29 6.69
C PHE A 27 -10.91 0.26 7.59
N ARG A 28 -11.09 -0.96 7.08
CA ARG A 28 -11.58 -2.09 7.86
C ARG A 28 -10.45 -2.73 8.68
N GLU A 29 -10.82 -3.79 9.39
CA GLU A 29 -9.96 -4.54 10.28
C GLU A 29 -8.76 -5.15 9.53
N HIS A 30 -7.60 -5.15 10.16
CA HIS A 30 -6.35 -5.72 9.61
C HIS A 30 -5.89 -5.11 8.28
N VAL A 31 -6.33 -3.90 7.92
CA VAL A 31 -5.75 -3.19 6.78
C VAL A 31 -4.33 -2.74 7.12
N THR A 32 -3.39 -3.04 6.23
CA THR A 32 -1.99 -2.62 6.37
C THR A 32 -1.63 -1.64 5.27
N VAL A 33 -1.08 -0.49 5.65
CA VAL A 33 -0.55 0.51 4.72
C VAL A 33 0.88 0.81 5.10
N HIS A 34 1.81 0.60 4.17
CA HIS A 34 3.22 0.87 4.39
C HIS A 34 3.58 2.29 3.97
N ARG A 35 4.35 2.99 4.80
CA ARG A 35 5.03 4.23 4.41
C ARG A 35 6.02 3.96 3.27
N SER A 36 6.42 5.02 2.57
CA SER A 36 7.45 4.93 1.53
C SER A 36 8.76 4.36 2.08
N ASN A 37 9.54 3.71 1.22
CA ASN A 37 10.90 3.24 1.53
C ASN A 37 11.97 4.32 1.26
N THR A 38 11.64 5.36 0.49
CA THR A 38 12.55 6.44 0.08
C THR A 38 11.98 7.80 0.50
N PRO A 39 12.82 8.79 0.85
CA PRO A 39 12.36 10.12 1.25
C PRO A 39 11.87 11.00 0.09
N GLU A 40 12.27 10.68 -1.16
CA GLU A 40 11.88 11.39 -2.37
C GLU A 40 10.46 11.07 -2.83
N GLU A 41 9.95 9.90 -2.44
CA GLU A 41 8.62 9.42 -2.81
C GLU A 41 7.74 9.26 -1.58
N ASP A 42 6.46 9.53 -1.72
CA ASP A 42 5.47 9.35 -0.67
C ASP A 42 4.53 8.21 -1.07
N THR A 43 4.11 7.39 -0.10
CA THR A 43 2.91 6.56 -0.30
C THR A 43 1.70 7.48 -0.15
N ARG A 44 0.82 7.50 -1.14
CA ARG A 44 -0.31 8.44 -1.20
C ARG A 44 -1.61 7.66 -1.34
N ILE A 45 -2.57 7.98 -0.49
CA ILE A 45 -3.95 7.51 -0.59
C ILE A 45 -4.82 8.75 -0.76
N GLY A 46 -5.65 8.79 -1.81
CA GLY A 46 -6.61 9.85 -2.06
C GLY A 46 -7.77 9.86 -1.06
N SER A 47 -8.94 10.31 -1.48
CA SER A 47 -10.12 10.48 -0.62
C SER A 47 -11.26 9.52 -0.99
N GLU A 48 -12.14 9.24 -0.03
CA GLU A 48 -13.36 8.42 -0.21
C GLU A 48 -13.09 6.97 -0.66
N ASN A 49 -11.93 6.41 -0.33
CA ASN A 49 -11.62 5.02 -0.62
C ASN A 49 -12.20 4.06 0.43
N PHE A 50 -12.54 2.84 0.01
CA PHE A 50 -13.03 1.78 0.88
C PHE A 50 -12.06 0.59 0.89
N PHE A 51 -11.34 0.42 1.99
CA PHE A 51 -10.42 -0.69 2.20
C PHE A 51 -11.07 -1.74 3.09
N MET A 52 -11.45 -2.88 2.49
CA MET A 52 -12.08 -3.98 3.21
C MET A 52 -11.06 -4.81 4.02
N VAL A 53 -11.53 -5.84 4.72
CA VAL A 53 -10.76 -6.58 5.73
C VAL A 53 -9.51 -7.21 5.12
N ASN A 54 -8.37 -7.10 5.81
CA ASN A 54 -7.09 -7.71 5.41
C ASN A 54 -6.53 -7.19 4.07
N SER A 55 -6.93 -6.00 3.62
CA SER A 55 -6.32 -5.36 2.45
C SER A 55 -4.92 -4.84 2.76
N HIS A 56 -4.00 -4.96 1.79
CA HIS A 56 -2.60 -4.58 1.92
C HIS A 56 -2.20 -3.57 0.86
N VAL A 57 -1.58 -2.48 1.29
CA VAL A 57 -1.00 -1.44 0.44
C VAL A 57 0.51 -1.36 0.70
N GLY A 58 1.29 -1.75 -0.31
CA GLY A 58 2.75 -1.71 -0.29
C GLY A 58 3.32 -0.29 -0.30
N HIS A 59 4.61 -0.17 0.02
CA HIS A 59 5.33 1.10 0.04
C HIS A 59 5.38 1.75 -1.35
N ASN A 60 5.50 3.08 -1.39
CA ASN A 60 5.60 3.87 -2.63
C ASN A 60 4.35 3.77 -3.54
N THR A 61 3.22 3.31 -3.00
CA THR A 61 1.98 3.16 -3.76
C THR A 61 1.22 4.49 -3.84
N VAL A 62 0.60 4.76 -4.98
CA VAL A 62 -0.35 5.85 -5.17
C VAL A 62 -1.74 5.27 -5.42
N VAL A 63 -2.67 5.51 -4.49
CA VAL A 63 -4.09 5.20 -4.61
C VAL A 63 -4.84 6.50 -4.86
N GLY A 64 -5.65 6.53 -5.91
CA GLY A 64 -6.54 7.63 -6.25
C GLY A 64 -7.71 7.81 -5.28
N ASN A 65 -8.80 8.34 -5.80
CA ASN A 65 -10.03 8.61 -5.06
C ASN A 65 -11.11 7.56 -5.37
N LYS A 66 -12.02 7.30 -4.42
CA LYS A 66 -13.19 6.41 -4.60
C LYS A 66 -12.83 4.98 -5.04
N ALA A 67 -11.61 4.53 -4.75
CA ALA A 67 -11.18 3.17 -4.98
C ALA A 67 -11.76 2.22 -3.92
N VAL A 68 -12.01 0.99 -4.32
CA VAL A 68 -12.53 -0.07 -3.44
C VAL A 68 -11.56 -1.24 -3.48
N LEU A 69 -10.97 -1.56 -2.34
CA LEU A 69 -10.10 -2.71 -2.16
C LEU A 69 -10.88 -3.78 -1.39
N ALA A 70 -11.34 -4.80 -2.10
CA ALA A 70 -12.11 -5.89 -1.51
C ALA A 70 -11.28 -6.75 -0.54
N ASN A 71 -11.94 -7.61 0.23
CA ASN A 71 -11.30 -8.39 1.31
C ASN A 71 -10.06 -9.14 0.80
N GLY A 72 -8.91 -8.92 1.45
CA GLY A 72 -7.66 -9.57 1.08
C GLY A 72 -7.07 -9.10 -0.25
N ALA A 73 -7.41 -7.90 -0.73
CA ALA A 73 -6.73 -7.29 -1.87
C ALA A 73 -5.27 -6.98 -1.50
N LEU A 74 -4.32 -7.42 -2.33
CA LEU A 74 -2.89 -7.26 -2.10
C LEU A 74 -2.30 -6.37 -3.19
N VAL A 75 -1.85 -5.17 -2.80
CA VAL A 75 -1.21 -4.20 -3.68
C VAL A 75 0.29 -4.22 -3.41
N GLY A 76 1.07 -4.56 -4.45
CA GLY A 76 2.53 -4.53 -4.38
C GLY A 76 3.08 -3.11 -4.17
N GLY A 77 4.36 -3.01 -3.81
CA GLY A 77 5.03 -1.71 -3.73
C GLY A 77 5.13 -1.04 -5.12
N HIS A 78 5.19 0.29 -5.13
CA HIS A 78 5.26 1.13 -6.34
C HIS A 78 4.06 0.98 -7.29
N ALA A 79 2.91 0.51 -6.81
CA ALA A 79 1.71 0.42 -7.63
C ALA A 79 1.00 1.78 -7.79
N MET A 80 0.28 1.95 -8.90
CA MET A 80 -0.61 3.10 -9.13
C MET A 80 -2.03 2.58 -9.35
N ILE A 81 -2.97 3.04 -8.53
CA ILE A 81 -4.38 2.69 -8.59
C ILE A 81 -5.15 3.96 -8.93
N GLY A 82 -5.83 3.95 -10.07
CA GLY A 82 -6.62 5.09 -10.55
C GLY A 82 -7.89 5.35 -9.75
N ASP A 83 -8.50 6.50 -10.01
CA ASP A 83 -9.76 6.90 -9.41
C ASP A 83 -10.90 5.94 -9.79
N GLY A 84 -11.75 5.57 -8.82
CA GLY A 84 -12.89 4.66 -9.04
C GLY A 84 -12.52 3.20 -9.26
N ALA A 85 -11.25 2.83 -9.09
CA ALA A 85 -10.79 1.46 -9.31
C ALA A 85 -11.41 0.47 -8.31
N PHE A 86 -11.85 -0.67 -8.82
CA PHE A 86 -12.31 -1.79 -8.00
C PHE A 86 -11.28 -2.92 -8.05
N LEU A 87 -10.64 -3.19 -6.92
CA LEU A 87 -9.71 -4.30 -6.75
C LEU A 87 -10.47 -5.46 -6.10
N PRO A 88 -10.78 -6.53 -6.86
CA PRO A 88 -11.36 -7.73 -6.27
C PRO A 88 -10.39 -8.35 -5.25
N GLY A 89 -10.90 -9.17 -4.33
CA GLY A 89 -10.06 -9.85 -3.35
C GLY A 89 -9.18 -10.92 -3.99
N LYS A 90 -7.99 -11.19 -3.46
CA LYS A 90 -7.01 -12.19 -3.97
C LYS A 90 -6.91 -12.32 -5.52
N PRO A 91 -6.56 -11.24 -6.23
CA PRO A 91 -5.42 -11.30 -7.14
C PRO A 91 -4.29 -10.38 -6.65
N TRP A 92 -3.06 -10.85 -6.80
CA TRP A 92 -1.85 -10.09 -6.50
C TRP A 92 -1.62 -9.08 -7.64
N CYS A 93 -1.74 -7.78 -7.37
CA CYS A 93 -1.56 -6.75 -8.38
C CYS A 93 -0.13 -6.19 -8.32
N THR A 94 0.68 -6.47 -9.34
CA THR A 94 2.00 -5.86 -9.56
C THR A 94 1.88 -4.86 -10.70
N SER A 95 1.89 -3.56 -10.35
CA SER A 95 2.04 -2.40 -11.25
C SER A 95 1.28 -2.44 -12.60
N SER A 96 0.20 -1.65 -12.65
CA SER A 96 -0.52 -1.14 -13.84
C SER A 96 -1.19 -2.15 -14.78
N ALA A 97 -2.52 -2.12 -14.81
CA ALA A 97 -3.24 -2.26 -16.08
C ALA A 97 -3.22 -0.87 -16.75
N GLU A 98 -2.83 -0.84 -18.02
CA GLU A 98 -3.12 0.29 -18.93
C GLU A 98 -4.64 0.51 -19.05
#